data_AF-A0A068YAZ8-F1
#
_entry.id   AF-A0A068YAZ8-F1
#
_cell.length_a   1.000
_cell.length_b   1.000
_cell.length_c   1.000
_cell.angle_alpha   90.00
_cell.angle_beta   90.00
_cell.angle_gamma   90.00
#
_symmetry.space_group_name_H-M   'P 1'
#
loop_
_entity.id
_entity.type
_entity.pdbx_description
1 polymer ?
#
loop_
_entity_poly.entity_id
_entity_poly.type
_entity_poly.pdbx_seq_one_letter_code
_entity_poly.pdbx_strand_id
1 'polypeptide(L)'
;MKRSKDDSDVSPLSEDDDYVPYVPLKERRKQKLYAIRQALGNLAYSEPTESDHEDATATVDNTTEKKTPDGPALSSSTLGQTNGEADGQETAGPKAKGSLFDTMWELKKQAEEKRETERDKKLKEEALILNSVTEKTALKGVGEIAMGIHYDKPIQTGWRPAPWLENQSEEKSEQIRKRYRILVEGEAVPPPIRSFAEMCLPRVVVEELRSRGIVKPTPIQMQGLPAVLSGRDMIGIAFTGSGKTMVFALPILMFALDQESKIPFLPSEGPYGLILGPSRELARQTQDVLTHLAFKLARAGYPEVRIGLCIGGMAVKDQVDSFRRSGVHILVATLVASSIC
;
A
#
# COMPACT_ATOMS: atom_id res chain seq x y z
N MET A 1 32.70 70.97 -14.52
CA MET A 1 32.28 69.81 -15.34
C MET A 1 32.42 68.58 -14.44
N LYS A 2 31.40 67.78 -14.10
CA LYS A 2 30.08 67.51 -14.71
C LYS A 2 30.14 66.83 -16.08
N ARG A 3 30.19 65.50 -16.05
CA ARG A 3 29.59 64.48 -16.94
C ARG A 3 29.75 63.16 -16.18
N SER A 4 28.71 62.61 -15.53
CA SER A 4 27.61 61.84 -16.11
C SER A 4 28.11 60.70 -17.01
N LYS A 5 27.88 59.47 -16.57
CA LYS A 5 27.99 58.25 -17.36
C LYS A 5 26.80 57.37 -16.95
N ASP A 6 26.11 56.83 -17.94
CA ASP A 6 24.68 56.56 -17.83
C ASP A 6 24.34 55.20 -17.19
N ASP A 7 23.18 55.17 -16.51
CA ASP A 7 22.43 53.94 -16.25
C ASP A 7 21.76 53.49 -17.56
N SER A 8 22.22 52.38 -18.15
CA SER A 8 21.44 51.58 -19.12
C SER A 8 22.20 50.30 -19.49
N ASP A 9 21.78 49.17 -18.93
CA ASP A 9 21.06 48.15 -19.70
C ASP A 9 20.46 47.11 -18.71
N VAL A 10 19.25 47.37 -18.25
CA VAL A 10 18.41 46.36 -17.58
C VAL A 10 17.31 46.04 -18.56
N SER A 11 17.56 45.05 -19.41
CA SER A 11 16.60 44.61 -20.41
C SER A 11 15.35 44.07 -19.70
N PRO A 12 14.14 44.59 -20.00
CA PRO A 12 12.93 44.12 -19.35
C PRO A 12 12.65 42.67 -19.77
N LEU A 13 12.50 41.78 -18.79
CA LEU A 13 11.98 40.43 -19.04
C LEU A 13 10.53 40.56 -19.51
N SER A 14 10.20 39.85 -20.59
CA SER A 14 8.87 39.86 -21.21
C SER A 14 7.80 39.33 -20.26
N GLU A 15 6.78 40.15 -19.98
CA GLU A 15 5.61 39.80 -19.16
C GLU A 15 4.62 38.89 -19.92
N ASP A 16 5.08 37.70 -20.32
CA ASP A 16 4.29 36.65 -21.00
C ASP A 16 4.33 35.30 -20.22
N ASP A 17 4.54 35.35 -18.90
CA ASP A 17 4.29 34.22 -18.01
C ASP A 17 2.80 34.15 -17.65
N ASP A 18 2.06 33.27 -18.33
CA ASP A 18 0.60 33.06 -18.20
C ASP A 18 0.26 32.35 -16.87
N TYR A 19 0.48 33.04 -15.75
CA TYR A 19 0.42 32.50 -14.39
C TYR A 19 -1.02 32.19 -13.95
N VAL A 20 -1.47 30.97 -14.26
CA VAL A 20 -2.73 30.41 -13.75
C VAL A 20 -2.58 30.09 -12.25
N PRO A 21 -3.32 30.77 -11.35
CA PRO A 21 -3.17 30.54 -9.91
C PRO A 21 -3.53 29.11 -9.49
N TYR A 22 -2.76 28.53 -8.56
CA TYR A 22 -2.99 27.16 -8.10
C TYR A 22 -4.31 27.03 -7.32
N VAL A 23 -5.32 26.42 -7.95
CA VAL A 23 -6.60 26.05 -7.31
C VAL A 23 -6.46 24.71 -6.58
N PRO A 24 -6.69 24.63 -5.25
CA PRO A 24 -6.64 23.41 -4.47
C PRO A 24 -7.51 22.27 -5.02
N LEU A 25 -7.04 21.02 -4.88
CA LEU A 25 -7.69 19.82 -5.43
C LEU A 25 -9.16 19.64 -5.02
N LYS A 26 -9.54 20.05 -3.80
CA LYS A 26 -10.93 19.99 -3.31
C LYS A 26 -11.85 20.94 -4.09
N GLU A 27 -11.36 22.13 -4.42
CA GLU A 27 -12.09 23.13 -5.22
C GLU A 27 -12.10 22.75 -6.71
N ARG A 28 -10.97 22.30 -7.26
CA ARG A 28 -10.90 21.80 -8.65
C ARG A 28 -11.84 20.60 -8.89
N ARG A 29 -12.05 19.74 -7.88
CA ARG A 29 -13.09 18.69 -7.90
C ARG A 29 -14.51 19.28 -7.87
N LYS A 30 -14.79 20.25 -6.96
CA LYS A 30 -16.09 20.93 -6.86
C LYS A 30 -16.47 21.69 -8.14
N GLN A 31 -15.51 22.38 -8.76
CA GLN A 31 -15.66 23.07 -10.06
C GLN A 31 -15.96 22.09 -11.19
N LYS A 32 -15.26 20.95 -11.29
CA LYS A 32 -15.57 19.90 -12.28
C LYS A 32 -16.98 19.32 -12.07
N LEU A 33 -17.37 19.03 -10.82
CA LEU A 33 -18.74 18.57 -10.51
C LEU A 33 -19.79 19.62 -10.88
N TYR A 34 -19.52 20.91 -10.68
CA TYR A 34 -20.43 21.99 -11.07
C TYR A 34 -20.54 22.13 -12.61
N ALA A 35 -19.43 22.06 -13.33
CA ALA A 35 -19.43 22.06 -14.80
C ALA A 35 -20.17 20.85 -15.38
N ILE A 36 -20.00 19.66 -14.78
CA ILE A 36 -20.77 18.45 -15.13
C ILE A 36 -22.26 18.64 -14.81
N ARG A 37 -22.62 19.23 -13.67
CA ARG A 37 -24.02 19.57 -13.31
C ARG A 37 -24.66 20.55 -14.32
N GLN A 38 -23.91 21.53 -14.82
CA GLN A 38 -24.39 22.43 -15.89
C GLN A 38 -24.53 21.69 -17.23
N ALA A 39 -23.55 20.88 -17.63
CA ALA A 39 -23.59 20.12 -18.88
C ALA A 39 -24.69 19.03 -18.91
N LEU A 40 -25.07 18.48 -17.75
CA LEU A 40 -26.13 17.48 -17.61
C LEU A 40 -27.54 18.07 -17.39
N GLY A 41 -27.72 19.39 -17.51
CA GLY A 41 -29.04 19.99 -17.76
C GLY A 41 -30.11 19.74 -16.68
N ASN A 42 -29.76 19.96 -15.41
CA ASN A 42 -30.73 20.06 -14.31
C ASN A 42 -31.63 18.82 -14.05
N LEU A 43 -31.17 17.61 -14.41
CA LEU A 43 -31.76 16.37 -13.90
C LEU A 43 -31.57 16.31 -12.38
N ALA A 44 -32.67 16.16 -11.64
CA ALA A 44 -32.69 16.35 -10.20
C ALA A 44 -31.96 15.23 -9.43
N TYR A 45 -31.25 15.62 -8.38
CA TYR A 45 -30.78 14.71 -7.34
C TYR A 45 -30.88 15.43 -5.98
N SER A 46 -31.55 14.81 -5.02
CA SER A 46 -31.71 15.33 -3.65
C SER A 46 -30.44 15.14 -2.83
N GLU A 47 -30.07 16.13 -2.01
CA GLU A 47 -28.95 16.01 -1.09
C GLU A 47 -29.35 15.11 0.11
N PRO A 48 -28.46 14.20 0.57
CA PRO A 48 -28.65 13.51 1.84
C PRO A 48 -28.35 14.47 3.01
N THR A 49 -29.23 14.52 4.00
CA THR A 49 -29.09 15.37 5.18
C THR A 49 -28.18 14.75 6.23
N GLU A 50 -27.29 15.55 6.83
CA GLU A 50 -26.40 15.13 7.93
C GLU A 50 -27.12 15.20 9.29
N SER A 51 -27.83 14.14 9.66
CA SER A 51 -28.12 13.74 11.05
C SER A 51 -28.53 12.25 11.06
N ASP A 52 -28.28 11.44 12.08
CA ASP A 52 -27.82 11.72 13.46
C ASP A 52 -26.56 10.92 13.85
N HIS A 53 -25.88 11.37 14.92
CA HIS A 53 -24.98 10.53 15.73
C HIS A 53 -25.78 9.81 16.82
N GLU A 54 -25.37 8.59 17.22
CA GLU A 54 -24.83 8.25 18.56
C GLU A 54 -24.77 6.72 18.79
N ASP A 55 -24.14 6.33 19.90
CA ASP A 55 -23.72 4.99 20.36
C ASP A 55 -24.62 3.79 19.97
N ALA A 56 -24.10 2.65 19.48
CA ALA A 56 -23.09 1.74 20.05
C ALA A 56 -23.56 0.96 21.30
N THR A 57 -23.66 -0.37 21.17
CA THR A 57 -23.06 -1.35 22.13
C THR A 57 -23.18 -2.80 21.61
N ALA A 58 -22.47 -3.71 22.28
CA ALA A 58 -22.53 -5.17 22.09
C ALA A 58 -23.91 -5.74 22.52
N THR A 59 -24.31 -6.99 22.27
CA THR A 59 -23.56 -8.25 22.36
C THR A 59 -24.09 -9.36 21.44
N VAL A 60 -23.26 -10.40 21.25
CA VAL A 60 -23.74 -11.75 20.88
C VAL A 60 -24.14 -12.47 22.16
N ASP A 61 -25.32 -13.07 22.20
CA ASP A 61 -25.55 -14.29 23.00
C ASP A 61 -26.68 -15.17 22.41
N ASN A 62 -26.92 -16.33 23.02
CA ASN A 62 -27.40 -17.53 22.35
C ASN A 62 -28.70 -18.12 22.97
N THR A 63 -29.11 -19.30 22.49
CA THR A 63 -30.09 -20.26 23.05
C THR A 63 -31.60 -20.09 22.79
N THR A 64 -32.10 -21.07 22.02
CA THR A 64 -33.38 -21.81 22.09
C THR A 64 -34.29 -21.66 23.32
N GLU A 65 -35.63 -21.69 23.10
CA GLU A 65 -36.46 -22.85 23.49
C GLU A 65 -37.84 -22.95 22.79
N LYS A 66 -38.66 -23.97 23.12
CA LYS A 66 -39.95 -24.33 22.48
C LYS A 66 -41.18 -23.87 23.29
N LYS A 67 -42.30 -23.56 22.61
CA LYS A 67 -43.57 -24.32 22.73
C LYS A 67 -44.72 -23.81 21.83
N THR A 68 -45.63 -24.73 21.53
CA THR A 68 -47.00 -24.58 20.95
C THR A 68 -48.02 -24.95 22.06
N PRO A 69 -49.37 -25.00 21.85
CA PRO A 69 -50.21 -24.76 20.65
C PRO A 69 -51.47 -23.88 20.90
N ASP A 70 -52.34 -23.69 19.89
CA ASP A 70 -53.73 -24.23 19.89
C ASP A 70 -54.54 -23.93 18.60
N GLY A 71 -55.65 -24.66 18.39
CA GLY A 71 -56.59 -24.57 17.23
C GLY A 71 -57.99 -24.02 17.62
N PRO A 72 -59.15 -24.44 17.02
CA PRO A 72 -59.38 -25.70 16.28
C PRO A 72 -60.40 -25.73 15.07
N ALA A 73 -60.46 -26.89 14.38
CA ALA A 73 -61.62 -27.53 13.66
C ALA A 73 -62.26 -26.81 12.42
N LEU A 74 -62.99 -27.44 11.48
CA LEU A 74 -63.68 -28.75 11.26
C LEU A 74 -63.44 -29.27 9.79
N SER A 75 -63.84 -30.43 9.25
CA SER A 75 -64.28 -31.80 9.69
C SER A 75 -64.43 -32.76 8.47
N SER A 76 -64.80 -34.04 8.69
CA SER A 76 -65.49 -35.02 7.78
C SER A 76 -64.91 -35.34 6.37
N SER A 77 -64.49 -36.57 5.95
CA SER A 77 -65.00 -37.98 6.03
C SER A 77 -66.00 -38.39 4.91
N THR A 78 -66.02 -39.58 4.24
CA THR A 78 -65.16 -40.79 4.12
C THR A 78 -65.60 -41.63 2.87
N LEU A 79 -64.85 -42.68 2.46
CA LEU A 79 -64.86 -43.44 1.18
C LEU A 79 -66.02 -44.43 0.85
N GLY A 80 -66.17 -44.76 -0.45
CA GLY A 80 -66.66 -46.04 -1.03
C GLY A 80 -67.46 -45.89 -2.36
N GLN A 81 -67.52 -46.81 -3.34
CA GLN A 81 -66.67 -47.97 -3.73
C GLN A 81 -67.05 -48.45 -5.19
N THR A 82 -66.28 -49.39 -5.79
CA THR A 82 -66.56 -50.31 -6.94
C THR A 82 -66.71 -49.83 -8.42
N ASN A 83 -65.75 -50.29 -9.25
CA ASN A 83 -65.75 -50.93 -10.59
C ASN A 83 -66.79 -50.63 -11.72
N GLY A 84 -66.28 -50.58 -12.97
CA GLY A 84 -67.00 -50.84 -14.23
C GLY A 84 -66.10 -50.74 -15.48
N GLU A 85 -66.22 -51.64 -16.46
CA GLU A 85 -65.47 -51.67 -17.73
C GLU A 85 -66.37 -51.32 -18.94
N ALA A 86 -65.82 -50.67 -19.98
CA ALA A 86 -66.34 -50.69 -21.36
C ALA A 86 -65.36 -50.03 -22.37
N ASP A 87 -65.40 -50.46 -23.64
CA ASP A 87 -64.64 -49.89 -24.77
C ASP A 87 -65.21 -48.55 -25.28
N GLY A 88 -64.38 -47.77 -25.99
CA GLY A 88 -64.80 -46.54 -26.69
C GLY A 88 -63.69 -45.90 -27.53
N GLN A 89 -63.57 -46.29 -28.80
CA GLN A 89 -62.59 -45.75 -29.75
C GLN A 89 -63.22 -44.68 -30.65
N GLU A 90 -62.89 -43.39 -30.49
CA GLU A 90 -63.36 -42.37 -31.42
C GLU A 90 -62.34 -41.29 -31.81
N THR A 91 -62.39 -40.99 -33.10
CA THR A 91 -61.59 -40.12 -33.98
C THR A 91 -61.02 -38.80 -33.42
N ALA A 92 -59.82 -38.45 -33.87
CA ALA A 92 -59.24 -37.11 -33.70
C ALA A 92 -59.83 -36.08 -34.69
N GLY A 93 -60.04 -34.84 -34.22
CA GLY A 93 -60.34 -33.66 -35.03
C GLY A 93 -59.61 -32.42 -34.49
N PRO A 94 -59.17 -31.47 -35.34
CA PRO A 94 -58.30 -30.38 -34.92
C PRO A 94 -59.06 -29.32 -34.10
N LYS A 95 -58.70 -29.16 -32.83
CA LYS A 95 -59.24 -28.08 -31.99
C LYS A 95 -58.64 -26.73 -32.37
N ALA A 96 -59.46 -25.68 -32.27
CA ALA A 96 -59.09 -24.31 -32.64
C ALA A 96 -57.96 -23.76 -31.74
N LYS A 97 -57.19 -22.82 -32.30
CA LYS A 97 -56.11 -22.12 -31.59
C LYS A 97 -56.70 -21.15 -30.54
N GLY A 98 -55.97 -20.92 -29.45
CA GLY A 98 -56.27 -19.87 -28.48
C GLY A 98 -56.20 -18.47 -29.09
N SER A 99 -56.52 -17.42 -28.30
CA SER A 99 -56.59 -16.07 -28.84
C SER A 99 -55.23 -15.63 -29.36
N LEU A 100 -55.23 -14.86 -30.47
CA LEU A 100 -54.01 -14.23 -30.97
C LEU A 100 -53.35 -13.36 -29.89
N PHE A 101 -54.17 -12.71 -29.03
CA PHE A 101 -53.69 -11.94 -27.89
C PHE A 101 -52.99 -12.79 -26.82
N ASP A 102 -53.46 -14.01 -26.54
CA ASP A 102 -52.81 -14.92 -25.60
C ASP A 102 -51.43 -15.33 -26.14
N THR A 103 -51.37 -15.71 -27.43
CA THR A 103 -50.10 -16.08 -28.07
C THR A 103 -49.11 -14.91 -28.16
N MET A 104 -49.62 -13.68 -28.34
CA MET A 104 -48.84 -12.44 -28.31
C MET A 104 -48.28 -12.15 -26.91
N TRP A 105 -49.08 -12.41 -25.86
CA TRP A 105 -48.68 -12.23 -24.46
C TRP A 105 -47.61 -13.26 -24.05
N GLU A 106 -47.80 -14.53 -24.40
CA GLU A 106 -46.83 -15.61 -24.15
C GLU A 106 -45.49 -15.33 -24.85
N LEU A 107 -45.53 -14.89 -26.12
CA LEU A 107 -44.33 -14.50 -26.87
C LEU A 107 -43.66 -13.26 -26.29
N LYS A 108 -44.41 -12.25 -25.82
CA LYS A 108 -43.85 -11.08 -25.12
C LYS A 108 -43.14 -11.53 -23.85
N LYS A 109 -43.79 -12.34 -23.01
CA LYS A 109 -43.23 -12.84 -21.75
C LYS A 109 -41.94 -13.63 -21.97
N GLN A 110 -41.93 -14.57 -22.92
CA GLN A 110 -40.72 -15.31 -23.28
C GLN A 110 -39.61 -14.43 -23.86
N ALA A 111 -39.95 -13.34 -24.56
CA ALA A 111 -38.96 -12.37 -25.03
C ALA A 111 -38.42 -11.49 -23.88
N GLU A 112 -39.25 -11.18 -22.89
CA GLU A 112 -38.88 -10.42 -21.68
C GLU A 112 -37.96 -11.26 -20.77
N GLU A 113 -38.31 -12.51 -20.48
CA GLU A 113 -37.48 -13.48 -19.74
C GLU A 113 -36.12 -13.75 -20.43
N LYS A 114 -36.10 -13.84 -21.76
CA LYS A 114 -34.86 -13.96 -22.56
C LYS A 114 -34.03 -12.66 -22.52
N ARG A 115 -34.68 -11.50 -22.55
CA ARG A 115 -34.02 -10.19 -22.48
C ARG A 115 -33.42 -9.92 -21.11
N GLU A 116 -34.07 -10.36 -20.03
CA GLU A 116 -33.54 -10.31 -18.66
C GLU A 116 -32.33 -11.25 -18.51
N THR A 117 -32.45 -12.51 -18.95
CA THR A 117 -31.34 -13.46 -18.87
C THR A 117 -30.15 -13.13 -19.80
N GLU A 118 -30.37 -12.40 -20.90
CA GLU A 118 -29.28 -11.77 -21.66
C GLU A 118 -28.69 -10.53 -20.98
N ARG A 119 -29.52 -9.70 -20.35
CA ARG A 119 -29.09 -8.50 -19.63
C ARG A 119 -28.18 -8.86 -18.46
N ASP A 120 -28.54 -9.90 -17.70
CA ASP A 120 -27.71 -10.40 -16.59
C ASP A 120 -26.37 -10.98 -17.04
N LYS A 121 -26.29 -11.55 -18.25
CA LYS A 121 -25.03 -11.99 -18.85
C LYS A 121 -24.17 -10.80 -19.24
N LYS A 122 -24.75 -9.83 -19.96
CA LYS A 122 -24.08 -8.59 -20.36
C LYS A 122 -23.56 -7.79 -19.16
N LEU A 123 -24.36 -7.65 -18.09
CA LEU A 123 -23.92 -7.01 -16.83
C LEU A 123 -22.74 -7.74 -16.17
N LYS A 124 -22.70 -9.08 -16.22
CA LYS A 124 -21.57 -9.87 -15.71
C LYS A 124 -20.33 -9.74 -16.59
N GLU A 125 -20.49 -9.73 -17.91
CA GLU A 125 -19.40 -9.51 -18.87
C GLU A 125 -18.81 -8.10 -18.76
N GLU A 126 -19.67 -7.06 -18.68
CA GLU A 126 -19.28 -5.66 -18.46
C GLU A 126 -18.55 -5.47 -17.12
N ALA A 127 -19.04 -6.07 -16.03
CA ALA A 127 -18.36 -6.04 -14.73
C ALA A 127 -17.00 -6.76 -14.74
N LEU A 128 -16.89 -7.89 -15.46
CA LEU A 128 -15.64 -8.65 -15.59
C LEU A 128 -14.62 -7.89 -16.45
N ILE A 129 -15.06 -7.22 -17.52
CA ILE A 129 -14.26 -6.29 -18.31
C ILE A 129 -13.78 -5.13 -17.41
N LEU A 130 -14.69 -4.49 -16.66
CA LEU A 130 -14.38 -3.36 -15.78
C LEU A 130 -13.34 -3.72 -14.70
N ASN A 131 -13.44 -4.91 -14.10
CA ASN A 131 -12.41 -5.44 -13.19
C ASN A 131 -11.07 -5.63 -13.92
N SER A 132 -11.07 -6.29 -15.08
CA SER A 132 -9.84 -6.55 -15.85
C SER A 132 -9.13 -5.27 -16.35
N VAL A 133 -9.87 -4.17 -16.49
CA VAL A 133 -9.36 -2.84 -16.85
C VAL A 133 -8.88 -2.09 -15.60
N THR A 134 -9.61 -2.10 -14.50
CA THR A 134 -9.20 -1.44 -13.23
C THR A 134 -8.01 -2.12 -12.53
N GLU A 135 -7.67 -3.36 -12.90
CA GLU A 135 -6.39 -4.00 -12.56
C GLU A 135 -5.20 -3.48 -13.38
N LYS A 136 -5.44 -2.98 -14.60
CA LYS A 136 -4.38 -2.69 -15.59
C LYS A 136 -4.16 -1.20 -15.87
N THR A 137 -5.18 -0.35 -15.65
CA THR A 137 -5.14 1.08 -16.01
C THR A 137 -5.67 1.99 -14.92
N ALA A 138 -5.02 2.02 -13.75
CA ALA A 138 -5.04 3.17 -12.85
C ALA A 138 -3.86 3.18 -11.87
N LEU A 139 -3.26 4.35 -11.67
CA LEU A 139 -2.52 4.65 -10.44
C LEU A 139 -3.54 4.83 -9.31
N LYS A 140 -3.97 3.71 -8.70
CA LYS A 140 -4.84 3.73 -7.51
C LYS A 140 -4.19 4.57 -6.41
N GLY A 141 -4.99 5.32 -5.65
CA GLY A 141 -4.51 6.11 -4.53
C GLY A 141 -3.88 5.21 -3.46
N VAL A 142 -2.89 5.71 -2.70
CA VAL A 142 -2.19 4.89 -1.69
C VAL A 142 -3.17 4.27 -0.68
N GLY A 143 -4.22 4.99 -0.27
CA GLY A 143 -5.28 4.46 0.59
C GLY A 143 -6.20 3.43 -0.07
N GLU A 144 -6.37 3.46 -1.40
CA GLU A 144 -7.13 2.46 -2.16
C GLU A 144 -6.30 1.17 -2.35
N ILE A 145 -4.98 1.29 -2.45
CA ILE A 145 -4.05 0.15 -2.52
C ILE A 145 -3.89 -0.50 -1.13
N ALA A 146 -3.82 0.31 -0.07
CA ALA A 146 -3.56 -0.16 1.30
C ALA A 146 -4.70 -0.97 1.94
N MET A 147 -5.86 -1.10 1.30
CA MET A 147 -7.04 -1.82 1.82
C MET A 147 -7.48 -1.38 3.23
N GLY A 148 -7.22 -0.12 3.61
CA GLY A 148 -7.48 0.40 4.96
C GLY A 148 -6.53 -0.10 6.05
N ILE A 149 -5.41 -0.76 5.70
CA ILE A 149 -4.41 -1.22 6.67
C ILE A 149 -3.54 -0.03 7.10
N HIS A 150 -3.75 0.42 8.33
CA HIS A 150 -2.89 1.40 9.02
C HIS A 150 -1.90 0.68 9.94
N TYR A 151 -0.63 1.11 9.92
CA TYR A 151 0.45 0.55 10.72
C TYR A 151 0.88 1.54 11.81
N ASP A 152 0.07 1.69 12.85
CA ASP A 152 0.28 2.72 13.90
C ASP A 152 1.40 2.37 14.89
N LYS A 153 1.99 1.16 14.79
CA LYS A 153 2.99 0.64 15.72
C LYS A 153 4.38 0.59 15.07
N PRO A 154 5.42 1.16 15.70
CA PRO A 154 6.82 1.02 15.25
C PRO A 154 7.23 -0.43 15.03
N ILE A 155 8.09 -0.67 14.02
CA ILE A 155 8.59 -2.02 13.72
C ILE A 155 9.42 -2.55 14.90
N GLN A 156 9.14 -3.76 15.35
CA GLN A 156 9.76 -4.31 16.54
C GLN A 156 11.18 -4.81 16.24
N THR A 157 12.19 -4.12 16.78
CA THR A 157 13.61 -4.46 16.57
C THR A 157 14.23 -5.12 17.82
N GLY A 158 15.15 -6.06 17.61
CA GLY A 158 15.98 -6.63 18.67
C GLY A 158 17.09 -5.69 19.18
N TRP A 159 17.29 -4.53 18.54
CA TRP A 159 18.35 -3.59 18.92
C TRP A 159 18.02 -2.83 20.20
N ARG A 160 19.02 -2.64 21.07
CA ARG A 160 18.95 -1.69 22.19
C ARG A 160 20.24 -0.86 22.27
N PRO A 161 20.16 0.43 22.64
CA PRO A 161 21.33 1.25 22.92
C PRO A 161 22.08 0.75 24.17
N ALA A 162 23.29 1.27 24.39
CA ALA A 162 23.99 1.05 25.65
C ALA A 162 23.21 1.67 26.84
N PRO A 163 23.16 1.04 28.04
CA PRO A 163 22.34 1.54 29.16
C PRO A 163 22.64 2.96 29.63
N TRP A 164 23.90 3.43 29.51
CA TRP A 164 24.28 4.81 29.85
C TRP A 164 23.81 5.86 28.81
N LEU A 165 23.46 5.42 27.60
CA LEU A 165 22.89 6.24 26.55
C LEU A 165 21.38 6.29 26.70
N GLU A 166 20.74 5.15 27.00
CA GLU A 166 19.30 5.06 27.31
C GLU A 166 18.93 5.96 28.51
N ASN A 167 19.74 5.94 29.58
CA ASN A 167 19.57 6.79 30.75
C ASN A 167 20.19 8.20 30.60
N GLN A 168 20.39 8.71 29.38
CA GLN A 168 20.92 10.05 29.17
C GLN A 168 19.84 11.12 29.38
N SER A 169 20.10 12.09 30.27
CA SER A 169 19.20 13.22 30.49
C SER A 169 18.99 14.05 29.22
N GLU A 170 17.77 14.56 29.02
CA GLU A 170 17.42 15.23 27.76
C GLU A 170 18.16 16.57 27.57
N GLU A 171 18.49 17.28 28.66
CA GLU A 171 19.41 18.41 28.64
C GLU A 171 20.77 18.06 27.99
N LYS A 172 21.29 16.86 28.31
CA LYS A 172 22.58 16.37 27.80
C LYS A 172 22.44 15.87 26.36
N SER A 173 21.28 15.31 25.98
CA SER A 173 20.94 15.05 24.58
C SER A 173 20.94 16.36 23.77
N GLU A 174 20.26 17.40 24.27
CA GLU A 174 20.11 18.67 23.58
C GLU A 174 21.42 19.47 23.49
N GLN A 175 22.28 19.41 24.51
CA GLN A 175 23.64 19.93 24.43
C GLN A 175 24.48 19.28 23.29
N ILE A 176 24.24 18.00 22.98
CA ILE A 176 24.87 17.35 21.81
C ILE A 176 24.25 17.90 20.53
N ARG A 177 22.92 17.92 20.41
CA ARG A 177 22.22 18.38 19.20
C ARG A 177 22.65 19.80 18.83
N LYS A 178 22.63 20.71 19.81
CA LYS A 178 23.12 22.09 19.69
C LYS A 178 24.61 22.18 19.30
N ARG A 179 25.49 21.35 19.90
CA ARG A 179 26.94 21.33 19.55
C ARG A 179 27.19 20.86 18.12
N TYR A 180 26.43 19.89 17.63
CA TYR A 180 26.61 19.29 16.30
C TYR A 180 25.67 19.88 15.22
N ARG A 181 24.90 20.92 15.56
CA ARG A 181 23.89 21.57 14.71
C ARG A 181 22.85 20.59 14.14
N ILE A 182 22.46 19.62 14.96
CA ILE A 182 21.37 18.69 14.66
C ILE A 182 20.07 19.39 15.09
N LEU A 183 19.12 19.51 14.16
CA LEU A 183 17.74 19.90 14.46
C LEU A 183 16.88 18.63 14.41
N VAL A 184 15.90 18.51 15.30
CA VAL A 184 15.00 17.35 15.37
C VAL A 184 13.61 17.80 15.77
N GLU A 185 12.61 17.23 15.13
CA GLU A 185 11.19 17.47 15.36
C GLU A 185 10.49 16.11 15.46
N GLY A 186 9.35 16.07 16.17
CA GLY A 186 8.60 14.85 16.46
C GLY A 186 8.76 14.32 17.88
N GLU A 187 7.96 13.31 18.20
CA GLU A 187 7.83 12.75 19.56
C GLU A 187 8.99 11.80 19.93
N ALA A 188 9.15 11.51 21.22
CA ALA A 188 9.98 10.41 21.77
C ALA A 188 11.39 10.25 21.14
N VAL A 189 12.07 11.37 20.82
CA VAL A 189 13.34 11.38 20.09
C VAL A 189 14.43 10.63 20.87
N PRO A 190 15.06 9.58 20.29
CA PRO A 190 16.09 8.83 21.02
C PRO A 190 17.37 9.67 21.21
N PRO A 191 18.13 9.42 22.28
CA PRO A 191 19.36 10.15 22.58
C PRO A 191 20.43 9.92 21.48
N PRO A 192 21.10 10.98 20.98
CA PRO A 192 22.03 10.85 19.87
C PRO A 192 23.37 10.21 20.29
N ILE A 193 23.87 9.28 19.48
CA ILE A 193 25.16 8.60 19.67
C ILE A 193 26.32 9.56 19.38
N ARG A 194 27.45 9.39 20.08
CA ARG A 194 28.72 10.08 19.84
C ARG A 194 29.78 9.17 19.20
N SER A 195 29.58 7.85 19.27
CA SER A 195 30.51 6.83 18.77
C SER A 195 29.75 5.59 18.32
N PHE A 196 30.23 4.91 17.27
CA PHE A 196 29.68 3.62 16.83
C PHE A 196 29.78 2.52 17.90
N ALA A 197 30.69 2.66 18.87
CA ALA A 197 30.80 1.74 20.00
C ALA A 197 29.62 1.86 21.00
N GLU A 198 28.91 2.99 21.04
CA GLU A 198 27.72 3.19 21.88
C GLU A 198 26.47 2.50 21.32
N MET A 199 26.55 1.98 20.09
CA MET A 199 25.45 1.33 19.38
C MET A 199 25.32 -0.17 19.64
N CYS A 200 26.19 -0.79 20.45
CA CYS A 200 26.14 -2.23 20.77
C CYS A 200 26.12 -3.18 19.55
N LEU A 201 26.60 -2.74 18.38
CA LEU A 201 26.63 -3.53 17.14
C LEU A 201 27.76 -4.58 17.12
N PRO A 202 27.67 -5.60 16.24
CA PRO A 202 28.76 -6.53 15.97
C PRO A 202 30.10 -5.82 15.73
N ARG A 203 31.16 -6.22 16.45
CA ARG A 203 32.48 -5.57 16.41
C ARG A 203 33.02 -5.40 14.99
N VAL A 204 32.79 -6.40 14.15
CA VAL A 204 33.11 -6.47 12.71
C VAL A 204 32.60 -5.25 11.94
N VAL A 205 31.40 -4.75 12.26
CA VAL A 205 30.83 -3.56 11.62
C VAL A 205 31.60 -2.30 12.04
N VAL A 206 31.92 -2.17 13.33
CA VAL A 206 32.67 -1.03 13.88
C VAL A 206 34.12 -1.02 13.36
N GLU A 207 34.72 -2.20 13.16
CA GLU A 207 36.03 -2.39 12.57
C GLU A 207 36.03 -2.10 11.06
N GLU A 208 35.01 -2.54 10.32
CA GLU A 208 34.83 -2.23 8.90
C GLU A 208 34.64 -0.72 8.67
N LEU A 209 33.78 -0.06 9.46
CA LEU A 209 33.61 1.39 9.45
C LEU A 209 34.94 2.12 9.71
N ARG A 210 35.74 1.64 10.70
CA ARG A 210 37.07 2.18 11.00
C ARG A 210 38.06 1.99 9.85
N SER A 211 38.06 0.82 9.19
CA SER A 211 38.94 0.56 8.04
C SER A 211 38.60 1.42 6.81
N ARG A 212 37.34 1.87 6.69
CA ARG A 212 36.89 2.89 5.72
C ARG A 212 37.16 4.34 6.16
N GLY A 213 37.89 4.56 7.25
CA GLY A 213 38.17 5.88 7.81
C GLY A 213 37.00 6.53 8.58
N ILE A 214 35.86 5.83 8.73
CA ILE A 214 34.65 6.34 9.39
C ILE A 214 34.78 6.13 10.91
N VAL A 215 35.68 6.90 11.54
CA VAL A 215 36.03 6.74 12.97
C VAL A 215 34.96 7.30 13.92
N LYS A 216 34.18 8.29 13.47
CA LYS A 216 33.10 8.93 14.26
C LYS A 216 31.84 9.09 13.39
N PRO A 217 30.62 8.98 13.96
CA PRO A 217 29.38 9.24 13.23
C PRO A 217 29.30 10.70 12.78
N THR A 218 28.75 10.92 11.59
CA THR A 218 28.37 12.27 11.10
C THR A 218 27.11 12.76 11.82
N PRO A 219 26.78 14.07 11.85
CA PRO A 219 25.61 14.58 12.58
C PRO A 219 24.28 13.90 12.23
N ILE A 220 24.07 13.53 10.95
CA ILE A 220 22.87 12.79 10.51
C ILE A 220 22.89 11.32 10.97
N GLN A 221 24.07 10.71 11.09
CA GLN A 221 24.24 9.37 11.68
C GLN A 221 24.06 9.39 13.20
N MET A 222 24.51 10.44 13.89
CA MET A 222 24.40 10.59 15.35
C MET A 222 22.95 10.50 15.84
N GLN A 223 22.00 11.10 15.12
CA GLN A 223 20.58 11.09 15.49
C GLN A 223 19.76 10.07 14.69
N GLY A 224 20.09 9.84 13.41
CA GLY A 224 19.31 8.96 12.54
C GLY A 224 19.53 7.46 12.80
N LEU A 225 20.75 7.02 13.10
CA LEU A 225 21.00 5.60 13.39
C LEU A 225 20.22 5.10 14.61
N PRO A 226 20.22 5.76 15.79
CA PRO A 226 19.39 5.31 16.91
C PRO A 226 17.88 5.44 16.64
N ALA A 227 17.43 6.33 15.76
CA ALA A 227 16.02 6.40 15.35
C ALA A 227 15.58 5.17 14.55
N VAL A 228 16.24 4.87 13.43
CA VAL A 228 15.89 3.72 12.57
C VAL A 228 16.12 2.39 13.31
N LEU A 229 17.20 2.26 14.10
CA LEU A 229 17.45 1.05 14.88
C LEU A 229 16.41 0.82 16.01
N SER A 230 15.78 1.89 16.52
CA SER A 230 14.63 1.78 17.43
C SER A 230 13.31 1.47 16.71
N GLY A 231 13.35 1.17 15.40
CA GLY A 231 12.17 0.86 14.60
C GLY A 231 11.29 2.06 14.28
N ARG A 232 11.83 3.28 14.35
CA ARG A 232 11.07 4.52 14.15
C ARG A 232 11.21 5.05 12.73
N ASP A 233 10.09 5.45 12.14
CA ASP A 233 10.05 6.26 10.92
C ASP A 233 10.75 7.61 11.15
N MET A 234 11.48 8.07 10.13
CA MET A 234 12.17 9.36 10.17
C MET A 234 12.37 9.97 8.78
N ILE A 235 12.45 11.30 8.72
CA ILE A 235 12.85 12.05 7.53
C ILE A 235 14.24 12.64 7.77
N GLY A 236 15.25 12.17 7.03
CA GLY A 236 16.67 12.50 7.26
C GLY A 236 17.22 13.56 6.30
N ILE A 237 17.09 14.85 6.64
CA ILE A 237 17.62 15.95 5.83
C ILE A 237 19.09 16.23 6.20
N ALA A 238 19.99 16.10 5.22
CA ALA A 238 21.40 16.50 5.33
C ALA A 238 22.03 16.67 3.94
N PHE A 239 23.17 17.37 3.85
CA PHE A 239 23.92 17.61 2.61
C PHE A 239 24.36 16.31 1.88
N THR A 240 24.83 16.44 0.64
CA THR A 240 25.58 15.38 -0.05
C THR A 240 26.87 15.06 0.71
N GLY A 241 27.43 13.85 0.52
CA GLY A 241 28.64 13.40 1.24
C GLY A 241 28.49 13.12 2.75
N SER A 242 27.43 13.60 3.41
CA SER A 242 27.21 13.50 4.87
C SER A 242 27.00 12.09 5.44
N GLY A 243 27.18 11.02 4.65
CA GLY A 243 27.09 9.63 5.13
C GLY A 243 25.67 9.08 5.28
N LYS A 244 24.65 9.74 4.70
CA LYS A 244 23.23 9.31 4.75
C LYS A 244 23.00 7.85 4.38
N THR A 245 23.75 7.29 3.43
CA THR A 245 23.61 5.89 2.99
C THR A 245 23.68 4.90 4.15
N MET A 246 24.58 5.13 5.11
CA MET A 246 24.72 4.25 6.27
C MET A 246 23.53 4.34 7.24
N VAL A 247 22.78 5.44 7.25
CA VAL A 247 21.65 5.67 8.17
C VAL A 247 20.49 4.72 7.87
N PHE A 248 20.29 4.31 6.61
CA PHE A 248 19.31 3.28 6.25
C PHE A 248 19.95 1.92 5.96
N ALA A 249 21.15 1.88 5.33
CA ALA A 249 21.77 0.62 4.92
C ALA A 249 22.30 -0.22 6.10
N LEU A 250 22.76 0.40 7.20
CA LEU A 250 23.20 -0.37 8.37
C LEU A 250 22.00 -0.92 9.18
N PRO A 251 20.96 -0.14 9.54
CA PRO A 251 19.85 -0.68 10.31
C PRO A 251 19.07 -1.79 9.58
N ILE A 252 18.85 -1.67 8.27
CA ILE A 252 18.15 -2.70 7.49
C ILE A 252 18.94 -4.01 7.40
N LEU A 253 20.29 -3.92 7.36
CA LEU A 253 21.19 -5.07 7.42
C LEU A 253 21.21 -5.73 8.79
N MET A 254 21.22 -4.94 9.87
CA MET A 254 21.13 -5.46 11.24
C MET A 254 19.76 -6.09 11.52
N PHE A 255 18.67 -5.52 10.98
CA PHE A 255 17.33 -6.10 11.08
C PHE A 255 17.24 -7.43 10.33
N ALA A 256 17.67 -7.48 9.06
CA ALA A 256 17.67 -8.72 8.28
C ALA A 256 18.52 -9.83 8.93
N LEU A 257 19.67 -9.47 9.50
CA LEU A 257 20.52 -10.38 10.27
C LEU A 257 19.83 -10.90 11.55
N ASP A 258 19.13 -10.03 12.28
CA ASP A 258 18.37 -10.35 13.49
C ASP A 258 17.17 -11.28 13.20
N GLN A 259 16.57 -11.21 12.00
CA GLN A 259 15.53 -12.16 11.58
C GLN A 259 16.10 -13.53 11.15
N GLU A 260 17.09 -13.55 10.24
CA GLU A 260 17.76 -14.79 9.77
C GLU A 260 18.40 -15.57 10.94
N SER A 261 18.83 -14.88 12.00
CA SER A 261 19.36 -15.50 13.22
C SER A 261 18.30 -16.12 14.14
N LYS A 262 17.00 -15.82 13.95
CA LYS A 262 15.87 -16.35 14.73
C LYS A 262 15.13 -17.45 13.98
N ILE A 263 14.86 -17.22 12.69
CA ILE A 263 14.13 -18.13 11.80
C ILE A 263 14.89 -18.12 10.46
N PRO A 264 15.50 -19.24 10.05
CA PRO A 264 16.18 -19.32 8.76
C PRO A 264 15.22 -19.09 7.59
N PHE A 265 15.54 -18.10 6.77
CA PHE A 265 14.75 -17.59 5.65
C PHE A 265 14.65 -18.62 4.51
N LEU A 266 13.44 -18.97 4.13
CA LEU A 266 13.14 -20.07 3.22
C LEU A 266 13.32 -19.68 1.74
N PRO A 267 13.53 -20.67 0.84
CA PRO A 267 13.49 -20.43 -0.60
C PRO A 267 12.15 -19.80 -1.03
N SER A 268 12.21 -18.84 -1.96
CA SER A 268 11.07 -18.04 -2.43
C SER A 268 10.40 -17.10 -1.41
N GLU A 269 10.92 -16.92 -0.19
CA GLU A 269 10.46 -15.84 0.69
C GLU A 269 10.87 -14.44 0.17
N GLY A 270 10.05 -13.44 0.52
CA GLY A 270 10.20 -12.04 0.09
C GLY A 270 10.99 -11.17 1.08
N PRO A 271 11.56 -10.04 0.62
CA PRO A 271 12.51 -9.28 1.42
C PRO A 271 11.90 -8.57 2.62
N TYR A 272 12.58 -8.70 3.77
CA TYR A 272 12.36 -7.88 4.96
C TYR A 272 12.61 -6.39 4.73
N GLY A 273 13.45 -6.04 3.74
CA GLY A 273 13.87 -4.67 3.48
C GLY A 273 13.87 -4.29 2.01
N LEU A 274 13.27 -3.14 1.69
CA LEU A 274 13.30 -2.52 0.35
C LEU A 274 13.96 -1.14 0.43
N ILE A 275 14.98 -0.91 -0.40
CA ILE A 275 15.58 0.41 -0.61
C ILE A 275 15.30 0.87 -2.03
N LEU A 276 14.72 2.07 -2.17
CA LEU A 276 14.43 2.69 -3.47
C LEU A 276 15.49 3.76 -3.80
N GLY A 277 16.26 3.52 -4.86
CA GLY A 277 17.23 4.45 -5.41
C GLY A 277 16.66 5.26 -6.60
N PRO A 278 17.05 6.54 -6.77
CA PRO A 278 16.60 7.37 -7.89
C PRO A 278 17.35 7.08 -9.21
N SER A 279 18.50 6.39 -9.17
CA SER A 279 19.28 6.01 -10.35
C SER A 279 19.86 4.59 -10.20
N ARG A 280 20.20 3.96 -11.32
CA ARG A 280 20.73 2.58 -11.35
C ARG A 280 22.11 2.49 -10.71
N GLU A 281 22.87 3.57 -10.83
CA GLU A 281 24.23 3.75 -10.32
C GLU A 281 24.22 3.89 -8.79
N LEU A 282 23.31 4.72 -8.26
CA LEU A 282 23.16 4.89 -6.80
C LEU A 282 22.53 3.65 -6.15
N ALA A 283 21.66 2.93 -6.86
CA ALA A 283 21.16 1.62 -6.44
C ALA A 283 22.30 0.59 -6.34
N ARG A 284 23.17 0.48 -7.36
CA ARG A 284 24.38 -0.37 -7.33
C ARG A 284 25.30 -0.01 -6.17
N GLN A 285 25.70 1.25 -6.04
CA GLN A 285 26.56 1.73 -4.94
C GLN A 285 26.01 1.37 -3.55
N THR A 286 24.68 1.43 -3.39
CA THR A 286 24.01 1.05 -2.14
C THR A 286 24.05 -0.45 -1.90
N GLN A 287 23.80 -1.27 -2.93
CA GLN A 287 23.91 -2.72 -2.87
C GLN A 287 25.36 -3.18 -2.65
N ASP A 288 26.37 -2.55 -3.27
CA ASP A 288 27.80 -2.84 -3.04
C ASP A 288 28.20 -2.63 -1.57
N VAL A 289 27.73 -1.55 -0.95
CA VAL A 289 27.95 -1.27 0.48
C VAL A 289 27.31 -2.34 1.37
N LEU A 290 26.06 -2.71 1.09
CA LEU A 290 25.35 -3.77 1.82
C LEU A 290 26.04 -5.13 1.66
N THR A 291 26.33 -5.54 0.43
CA THR A 291 26.94 -6.85 0.11
C THR A 291 28.32 -6.98 0.74
N HIS A 292 29.12 -5.92 0.75
CA HIS A 292 30.42 -5.95 1.43
C HIS A 292 30.28 -6.09 2.96
N LEU A 293 29.31 -5.41 3.58
CA LEU A 293 29.06 -5.53 5.01
C LEU A 293 28.52 -6.92 5.39
N ALA A 294 27.57 -7.46 4.61
CA ALA A 294 27.07 -8.82 4.77
C ALA A 294 28.18 -9.87 4.62
N PHE A 295 29.06 -9.73 3.62
CA PHE A 295 30.22 -10.61 3.43
C PHE A 295 31.20 -10.56 4.62
N LYS A 296 31.45 -9.37 5.19
CA LYS A 296 32.29 -9.24 6.40
C LYS A 296 31.66 -9.89 7.63
N LEU A 297 30.33 -9.77 7.80
CA LEU A 297 29.58 -10.46 8.86
C LEU A 297 29.63 -11.98 8.69
N ALA A 298 29.33 -12.50 7.49
CA ALA A 298 29.39 -13.93 7.19
C ALA A 298 30.78 -14.53 7.47
N ARG A 299 31.85 -13.82 7.07
CA ARG A 299 33.24 -14.21 7.37
C ARG A 299 33.61 -14.21 8.86
N ALA A 300 32.77 -13.66 9.74
CA ALA A 300 32.94 -13.67 11.19
C ALA A 300 31.99 -14.65 11.91
N GLY A 301 31.30 -15.52 11.17
CA GLY A 301 30.42 -16.56 11.73
C GLY A 301 28.97 -16.15 11.93
N TYR A 302 28.54 -14.99 11.41
CA TYR A 302 27.13 -14.60 11.36
C TYR A 302 26.42 -15.24 10.15
N PRO A 303 25.08 -15.42 10.18
CA PRO A 303 24.32 -15.85 9.00
C PRO A 303 24.48 -14.97 7.75
N GLU A 304 24.33 -15.56 6.56
CA GLU A 304 24.56 -14.87 5.29
C GLU A 304 23.36 -14.06 4.82
N VAL A 305 23.40 -12.74 5.02
CA VAL A 305 22.34 -11.82 4.54
C VAL A 305 22.43 -11.61 3.03
N ARG A 306 21.68 -12.44 2.29
CA ARG A 306 21.43 -12.36 0.84
C ARG A 306 20.75 -11.04 0.42
N ILE A 307 21.37 -10.30 -0.50
CA ILE A 307 20.92 -8.96 -0.98
C ILE A 307 20.75 -8.98 -2.50
N GLY A 308 19.61 -8.46 -2.99
CA GLY A 308 19.27 -8.40 -4.42
C GLY A 308 19.30 -6.99 -5.00
N LEU A 309 19.41 -6.91 -6.34
CA LEU A 309 19.39 -5.66 -7.10
C LEU A 309 18.35 -5.72 -8.24
N CYS A 310 17.33 -4.85 -8.17
CA CYS A 310 16.26 -4.70 -9.16
C CYS A 310 16.34 -3.34 -9.89
N ILE A 311 17.13 -3.29 -10.95
CA ILE A 311 17.28 -2.08 -11.79
C ILE A 311 16.86 -2.35 -13.24
N GLY A 312 16.28 -1.34 -13.89
CA GLY A 312 15.87 -1.43 -15.29
C GLY A 312 17.05 -1.72 -16.23
N GLY A 313 16.78 -2.40 -17.35
CA GLY A 313 17.80 -2.82 -18.32
C GLY A 313 18.59 -4.07 -17.94
N MET A 314 18.22 -4.76 -16.85
CA MET A 314 18.63 -6.14 -16.57
C MET A 314 17.52 -7.11 -17.00
N ALA A 315 17.88 -8.38 -17.24
CA ALA A 315 16.92 -9.43 -17.54
C ALA A 315 16.08 -9.77 -16.30
N VAL A 316 14.81 -9.33 -16.30
CA VAL A 316 13.88 -9.50 -15.17
C VAL A 316 13.70 -10.97 -14.79
N LYS A 317 13.73 -11.87 -15.78
CA LYS A 317 13.64 -13.32 -15.54
C LYS A 317 14.78 -13.82 -14.66
N ASP A 318 16.03 -13.46 -14.96
CA ASP A 318 17.21 -13.95 -14.25
C ASP A 318 17.24 -13.44 -12.79
N GLN A 319 16.75 -12.21 -12.57
CA GLN A 319 16.54 -11.65 -11.23
C GLN A 319 15.49 -12.46 -10.45
N VAL A 320 14.29 -12.65 -11.02
CA VAL A 320 13.18 -13.39 -10.38
C VAL A 320 13.55 -14.85 -10.12
N ASP A 321 14.15 -15.53 -11.09
CA ASP A 321 14.56 -16.93 -10.97
C ASP A 321 15.76 -17.09 -10.01
N SER A 322 16.55 -16.04 -9.77
CA SER A 322 17.53 -16.01 -8.66
C SER A 322 16.82 -15.93 -7.31
N PHE A 323 15.99 -14.91 -7.08
CA PHE A 323 15.30 -14.68 -5.81
C PHE A 323 14.38 -15.85 -5.40
N ARG A 324 13.73 -16.52 -6.37
CA ARG A 324 12.94 -17.73 -6.09
C ARG A 324 13.77 -18.89 -5.56
N ARG A 325 15.01 -19.07 -6.04
CA ARG A 325 15.87 -20.19 -5.64
C ARG A 325 16.56 -19.96 -4.28
N SER A 326 17.04 -18.75 -4.03
CA SER A 326 17.82 -18.44 -2.81
C SER A 326 17.02 -17.74 -1.71
N GLY A 327 15.86 -17.17 -2.03
CA GLY A 327 15.29 -16.08 -1.24
C GLY A 327 16.12 -14.79 -1.37
N VAL A 328 15.61 -13.68 -0.86
CA VAL A 328 16.33 -12.40 -0.77
C VAL A 328 15.86 -11.62 0.46
N HIS A 329 16.76 -11.24 1.37
CA HIS A 329 16.38 -10.52 2.59
C HIS A 329 16.21 -9.02 2.36
N ILE A 330 17.07 -8.44 1.53
CA ILE A 330 17.12 -7.00 1.26
C ILE A 330 17.15 -6.80 -0.25
N LEU A 331 16.20 -6.04 -0.78
CA LEU A 331 16.14 -5.67 -2.18
C LEU A 331 16.49 -4.19 -2.33
N VAL A 332 17.50 -3.89 -3.15
CA VAL A 332 17.76 -2.52 -3.62
C VAL A 332 17.18 -2.40 -5.02
N ALA A 333 16.28 -1.44 -5.25
CA ALA A 333 15.60 -1.27 -6.52
C ALA A 333 15.62 0.19 -6.99
N THR A 334 15.50 0.40 -8.30
CA THR A 334 15.08 1.72 -8.83
C THR A 334 13.58 1.75 -9.02
N LEU A 335 12.93 2.87 -8.69
CA LEU A 335 11.58 3.13 -9.21
C LEU A 335 11.68 3.24 -10.74
N VAL A 336 11.22 2.20 -11.44
CA VAL A 336 11.18 2.18 -12.90
C VAL A 336 10.02 3.05 -13.35
N ALA A 337 10.30 4.35 -13.53
CA ALA A 337 9.49 5.19 -14.40
C ALA A 337 9.63 4.63 -15.83
N SER A 338 8.75 3.71 -16.20
CA SER A 338 8.60 3.21 -17.56
C SER A 338 7.96 4.28 -18.44
N SER A 339 8.72 5.35 -18.69
CA SER A 339 8.62 6.13 -19.92
C SER A 339 9.17 5.27 -21.07
N ILE A 340 8.42 4.20 -21.38
CA ILE A 340 8.53 3.42 -22.61
C ILE A 340 7.21 3.69 -23.33
N CYS A 341 7.31 4.27 -24.52
CA CYS A 341 6.19 4.76 -25.32
C CYS A 341 5.35 3.63 -25.93
#